data_AF-A0A7X6ZU16-F1
#
_entry.id   AF-A0A7X6ZU16-F1
#
_cell.length_a   1.000
_cell.length_b   1.000
_cell.length_c   1.000
_cell.angle_alpha   90.00
_cell.angle_beta   90.00
_cell.angle_gamma   90.00
#
_symmetry.space_group_name_H-M   'P 1'
#
loop_
_entity.id
_entity.type
_entity.pdbx_description
1 polymer ?
#
loop_
_entity_poly.entity_id
_entity_poly.type
_entity_poly.pdbx_seq_one_letter_code
_entity_poly.pdbx_strand_id
1 'polypeptide(L)'
;MQLFFSSGEVLHKENVKELNEGTLVGENISYIGIEEDTEYKCLGKVNERGAKIIFKLTALAFERVAFKNNVNILMPSDIYQSNWEKYRIEWI
;
A
#
# COMPACT_ATOMS: atom_id res chain seq x y z
N MET A 1 -4.80 -11.01 -5.12
CA MET A 1 -5.85 -10.11 -4.61
C MET A 1 -5.56 -8.67 -5.03
N GLN A 2 -6.61 -7.88 -5.22
CA GLN A 2 -6.52 -6.45 -5.54
C GLN A 2 -7.54 -5.68 -4.69
N LEU A 3 -7.11 -4.60 -4.07
CA LEU A 3 -7.91 -3.73 -3.21
C LEU A 3 -7.90 -2.31 -3.78
N PHE A 4 -9.07 -1.69 -3.85
CA PHE A 4 -9.25 -0.31 -4.29
C PHE A 4 -9.57 0.56 -3.09
N PHE A 5 -8.96 1.75 -3.03
CA PHE A 5 -9.32 2.72 -2.00
C PHE A 5 -10.77 3.14 -2.18
N SER A 6 -11.53 3.06 -1.09
CA SER A 6 -12.90 3.54 -1.04
C SER A 6 -12.95 5.06 -1.13
N SER A 7 -14.12 5.61 -1.50
CA SER A 7 -14.33 7.07 -1.51
C SER A 7 -14.06 7.72 -0.15
N GLY A 8 -14.29 7.00 0.95
CA GLY A 8 -13.97 7.45 2.30
C GLY A 8 -12.46 7.59 2.52
N GLU A 9 -11.69 6.56 2.15
CA GLU A 9 -10.22 6.58 2.24
C GLU A 9 -9.63 7.69 1.38
N VAL A 10 -10.15 7.91 0.18
CA VAL A 10 -9.71 9.01 -0.70
C VAL A 10 -10.07 10.37 -0.09
N LEU A 11 -11.28 10.53 0.45
CA LEU A 11 -11.73 11.77 1.10
C LEU A 11 -10.84 12.13 2.29
N HIS A 12 -10.45 11.13 3.08
CA HIS A 12 -9.57 11.30 4.25
C HIS A 12 -8.07 11.27 3.90
N LYS A 13 -7.72 11.22 2.60
CA LYS A 13 -6.34 11.16 2.09
C LYS A 13 -5.54 9.96 2.60
N GLU A 14 -6.22 8.87 2.95
CA GLU A 14 -5.59 7.62 3.39
C GLU A 14 -4.90 6.88 2.22
N ASN A 15 -5.14 7.31 0.99
CA ASN A 15 -4.41 6.87 -0.21
C ASN A 15 -3.21 7.79 -0.55
N VAL A 16 -2.84 8.73 0.32
CA VAL A 16 -1.69 9.64 0.12
C VAL A 16 -0.56 9.28 1.07
N LYS A 17 0.67 9.16 0.56
CA LYS A 17 1.86 8.84 1.37
C LYS A 17 3.04 9.68 0.88
N GLU A 18 3.79 10.25 1.81
CA GLU A 18 5.03 10.97 1.50
C GLU A 18 6.19 9.98 1.35
N LEU A 19 6.86 10.03 0.21
CA LEU A 19 8.08 9.29 -0.11
C LEU A 19 9.24 10.26 -0.30
N ASN A 20 10.47 9.74 -0.37
CA ASN A 20 11.65 10.57 -0.62
C ASN A 20 11.60 11.23 -2.00
N GLU A 21 10.96 10.59 -2.97
CA GLU A 21 10.78 11.08 -4.33
C GLU A 21 9.59 12.04 -4.47
N GLY A 22 8.75 12.16 -3.43
CA GLY A 22 7.61 13.08 -3.37
C GLY A 22 6.32 12.41 -2.93
N THR A 23 5.19 13.03 -3.30
CA THR A 23 3.87 12.60 -2.81
C THR A 23 3.31 11.49 -3.70
N LEU A 24 3.16 10.30 -3.12
CA LEU A 24 2.45 9.18 -3.74
C LEU A 24 0.95 9.29 -3.46
N VAL A 25 0.16 9.22 -4.53
CA VAL A 25 -1.30 9.04 -4.48
C VAL A 25 -1.62 7.67 -5.06
N GLY A 26 -2.01 6.73 -4.20
CA GLY A 26 -2.37 5.36 -4.55
C GLY A 26 -3.77 5.27 -5.15
N GLU A 27 -3.91 4.42 -6.16
CA GLU A 27 -5.19 4.10 -6.82
C GLU A 27 -5.68 2.70 -6.39
N ASN A 28 -4.77 1.74 -6.33
CA ASN A 28 -5.06 0.39 -5.85
C ASN A 28 -3.81 -0.31 -5.33
N ILE A 29 -4.02 -1.38 -4.56
CA ILE A 29 -2.98 -2.25 -4.02
C ILE A 29 -3.26 -3.68 -4.48
N SER A 30 -2.23 -4.38 -4.91
CA SER A 30 -2.32 -5.81 -5.26
C SER A 30 -1.22 -6.62 -4.58
N TYR A 31 -1.53 -7.85 -4.26
CA TYR A 31 -0.64 -8.82 -3.61
C TYR A 31 -1.12 -10.24 -3.89
N ILE A 32 -0.25 -11.25 -3.75
CA ILE A 32 -0.59 -12.65 -4.04
C ILE A 32 -1.25 -13.31 -2.83
N GLY A 33 -0.65 -13.17 -1.64
CA GLY A 33 -1.13 -13.64 -0.34
C GLY A 33 -0.58 -12.76 0.77
N ILE A 34 -0.90 -13.06 2.03
CA ILE A 34 -0.37 -12.33 3.20
C ILE A 34 0.55 -13.26 3.98
N GLU A 35 1.84 -13.11 3.71
CA GLU A 35 2.96 -13.86 4.27
C GLU A 35 4.06 -12.84 4.63
N GLU A 36 5.04 -13.22 5.46
CA GLU A 36 6.12 -12.30 5.88
C GLU A 36 6.92 -11.74 4.70
N ASP A 37 7.08 -12.52 3.63
CA ASP A 37 7.81 -12.13 2.42
C ASP A 37 6.93 -11.58 1.30
N THR A 38 5.64 -11.30 1.57
CA THR A 38 4.75 -10.73 0.56
C THR A 38 5.26 -9.38 0.05
N GLU A 39 5.45 -9.30 -1.27
CA GLU A 39 5.57 -8.03 -1.97
C GLU A 39 4.18 -7.47 -2.29
N TYR A 40 3.94 -6.25 -1.82
CA TYR A 40 2.74 -5.47 -2.15
C TYR A 40 3.06 -4.53 -3.31
N LYS A 41 2.09 -4.35 -4.20
CA LYS A 41 2.22 -3.51 -5.40
C LYS A 41 1.14 -2.45 -5.36
N CYS A 42 1.52 -1.19 -5.20
CA CYS A 42 0.62 -0.06 -5.35
C CYS A 42 0.77 0.56 -6.74
N LEU A 43 -0.34 0.70 -7.46
CA LEU A 43 -0.41 1.53 -8.66
C LEU A 43 -0.93 2.91 -8.27
N GLY A 44 -0.34 3.95 -8.83
CA GLY A 44 -0.74 5.31 -8.56
C GLY A 44 0.12 6.35 -9.27
N LYS A 45 0.25 7.52 -8.65
CA LYS A 45 1.05 8.63 -9.16
C LYS A 45 1.97 9.20 -8.10
N VAL A 46 3.24 9.40 -8.43
CA VAL A 46 4.20 10.17 -7.61
C VAL A 46 4.40 11.52 -8.28
N ASN A 47 4.06 12.62 -7.60
CA ASN A 47 4.08 13.98 -8.16
C ASN A 47 3.44 14.04 -9.56
N GLU A 48 2.21 13.52 -9.68
CA GLU A 48 1.42 13.48 -10.92
C GLU A 48 1.95 12.54 -12.03
N ARG A 49 3.14 11.95 -11.87
CA ARG A 49 3.69 10.97 -12.79
C ARG A 49 3.25 9.55 -12.43
N GLY A 50 2.77 8.80 -13.42
CA GLY A 50 2.38 7.40 -13.28
C GLY A 50 3.52 6.54 -12.74
N ALA A 51 3.23 5.77 -11.70
CA ALA A 51 4.22 4.94 -11.03
C ALA A 51 3.59 3.68 -10.44
N LYS A 52 4.39 2.62 -10.41
CA LYS A 52 4.11 1.38 -9.70
C LYS A 52 5.12 1.21 -8.59
N ILE A 53 4.64 1.14 -7.36
CA ILE A 53 5.46 1.05 -6.16
C ILE A 53 5.37 -0.37 -5.65
N ILE A 54 6.52 -1.03 -5.57
CA ILE A 54 6.63 -2.38 -5.03
C ILE A 54 7.29 -2.25 -3.67
N PHE A 55 6.62 -2.70 -2.62
CA PHE A 55 7.09 -2.53 -1.25
C PHE A 55 6.88 -3.79 -0.42
N LYS A 56 7.69 -3.91 0.63
CA LYS A 56 7.58 -4.96 1.65
C LYS A 56 7.31 -4.30 3.00
N LEU A 57 6.42 -4.90 3.78
CA LEU A 57 6.12 -4.43 5.13
C LEU A 57 7.23 -4.84 6.11
N THR A 58 7.42 -4.05 7.17
CA THR A 58 8.23 -4.52 8.31
C THR A 58 7.50 -5.65 9.04
N ALA A 59 8.22 -6.49 9.81
CA ALA A 59 7.62 -7.60 10.56
C ALA A 59 6.43 -7.15 11.44
N LEU A 60 6.60 -6.06 12.20
CA LEU A 60 5.54 -5.49 13.04
C LEU A 60 4.32 -4.99 12.24
N ALA A 61 4.55 -4.46 11.04
CA ALA A 61 3.46 -4.02 10.15
C ALA A 61 2.75 -5.23 9.51
N PHE A 62 3.50 -6.26 9.13
CA PHE A 62 2.95 -7.52 8.66
C PHE A 62 2.02 -8.16 9.71
N GLU A 63 2.43 -8.26 10.97
CA GLU A 63 1.59 -8.84 12.03
C GLU A 63 0.22 -8.15 12.14
N ARG A 64 0.20 -6.82 12.03
CA ARG A 64 -1.04 -6.03 12.04
C ARG A 64 -1.91 -6.31 10.82
N VAL A 65 -1.32 -6.35 9.64
CA VAL A 65 -2.03 -6.65 8.38
C VAL A 65 -2.57 -8.08 8.38
N ALA A 66 -1.77 -9.05 8.82
CA ALA A 66 -2.17 -10.45 8.95
C ALA A 66 -3.33 -10.61 9.94
N PHE A 67 -3.27 -9.93 11.09
CA PHE A 67 -4.37 -9.92 12.06
C PHE A 67 -5.67 -9.38 11.43
N LYS A 68 -5.63 -8.19 10.81
CA LYS A 68 -6.81 -7.58 10.18
C LYS A 68 -7.37 -8.42 9.03
N ASN A 69 -6.50 -9.10 8.29
CA ASN A 69 -6.91 -10.06 7.27
C ASN A 69 -7.67 -11.24 7.88
N ASN A 70 -7.12 -11.84 8.94
CA ASN A 70 -7.73 -13.00 9.61
C ASN A 70 -9.13 -12.69 10.18
N VAL A 71 -9.36 -11.47 10.63
CA VAL A 71 -10.69 -11.01 11.10
C VAL A 71 -11.54 -10.35 10.00
N ASN A 72 -11.12 -10.41 8.73
CA ASN A 72 -11.84 -9.91 7.54
C ASN A 72 -12.21 -8.42 7.59
N ILE A 73 -11.37 -7.58 8.21
CA ILE A 73 -11.54 -6.12 8.26
C ILE A 73 -10.37 -5.35 7.62
N LEU A 74 -9.55 -6.04 6.82
CA LEU A 74 -8.39 -5.45 6.18
C LEU A 74 -8.80 -4.44 5.11
N MET A 75 -8.38 -3.20 5.28
CA MET A 75 -8.58 -2.11 4.32
C MET A 75 -7.31 -1.89 3.48
N PRO A 76 -7.39 -1.31 2.27
CA PRO A 76 -6.21 -0.94 1.51
C PRO A 76 -5.35 0.09 2.25
N SER A 77 -5.95 1.06 2.96
CA SER A 77 -5.21 2.02 3.80
C SER A 77 -4.36 1.34 4.86
N ASP A 78 -4.78 0.19 5.41
CA ASP A 78 -4.01 -0.55 6.41
C ASP A 78 -2.68 -1.07 5.88
N ILE A 79 -2.66 -1.52 4.63
CA ILE A 79 -1.44 -1.96 3.96
C ILE A 79 -0.61 -0.74 3.53
N TYR A 80 -1.28 0.26 2.96
CA TYR A 80 -0.63 1.41 2.34
C TYR A 80 0.05 2.32 3.37
N GLN A 81 -0.63 2.63 4.47
CA GLN A 81 -0.13 3.51 5.54
C GLN A 81 0.80 2.80 6.51
N SER A 82 0.91 1.48 6.44
CA SER A 82 1.85 0.70 7.25
C SER A 82 3.32 1.06 7.01
N ASN A 83 4.17 0.61 7.93
CA ASN A 83 5.61 0.79 7.83
C ASN A 83 6.19 -0.13 6.76
N TRP A 84 6.94 0.45 5.82
CA TRP A 84 7.60 -0.27 4.75
C TRP A 84 9.05 -0.52 5.14
N GLU A 85 9.49 -1.77 5.04
CA GLU A 85 10.90 -2.15 5.22
C GLU A 85 11.74 -1.61 4.05
N LYS A 86 11.22 -1.78 2.83
CA LYS A 86 11.85 -1.36 1.59
C LYS A 86 10.77 -1.14 0.53
N TYR A 87 11.07 -0.26 -0.41
CA TYR A 87 10.26 -0.07 -1.60
C TYR A 87 11.13 0.23 -2.81
N ARG A 88 10.58 0.00 -3.99
CA ARG A 88 11.12 0.46 -5.27
C ARG A 88 10.01 1.07 -6.11
N ILE A 89 10.38 2.05 -6.93
CA ILE A 89 9.47 2.74 -7.84
C ILE A 89 9.79 2.30 -9.27
N GLU A 90 8.78 1.83 -9.99
CA GLU A 90 8.81 1.59 -11.43
C GLU A 90 7.97 2.67 -12.12
N TRP A 91 8.62 3.55 -12.88
CA TRP A 91 7.94 4.61 -13.63
C TRP A 91 7.21 4.03 -14.85
N ILE A 92 6.03 4.57 -15.14
CA ILE A 92 5.19 4.19 -16.29
C ILE A 92 5.12 5.35 -17.27
#